data_AF-A0A2A4FXM3-F1
#
_entry.id   AF-A0A2A4FXM3-F1
#
_cell.length_a   1.000
_cell.length_b   1.000
_cell.length_c   1.000
_cell.angle_alpha   90.00
_cell.angle_beta   90.00
_cell.angle_gamma   90.00
#
_symmetry.space_group_name_H-M   'P 1'
#
loop_
_entity.id
_entity.type
_entity.pdbx_description
1 polymer ?
#
loop_
_entity_poly.entity_id
_entity_poly.type
_entity_poly.pdbx_seq_one_letter_code
_entity_poly.pdbx_strand_id
1 'polypeptide(L)'
;MEHLSAAELQNWIALYAAAGLCCALALIMSLGFITVELCRERTWETVTTPRNLLRLIPKTWWRWQKLYLLSTPVTLAIVSAFAMTLSWP
;
A
#
# COMPACT_ATOMS: atom_id res chain seq x y z
N MET A 1 -29.59 -18.00 4.70
CA MET A 1 -28.16 -17.65 4.68
C MET A 1 -27.46 -18.89 4.17
N GLU A 2 -27.01 -18.85 2.92
CA GLU A 2 -26.31 -20.00 2.31
C GLU A 2 -25.03 -20.25 3.09
N HIS A 3 -24.86 -21.48 3.54
CA HIS A 3 -23.65 -21.89 4.23
C HIS A 3 -22.58 -22.06 3.15
N LEU A 4 -21.68 -21.08 3.02
CA LEU A 4 -20.52 -21.16 2.15
C LEU A 4 -19.83 -22.51 2.37
N SER A 5 -19.55 -23.23 1.28
CA SER A 5 -18.77 -24.46 1.35
C SER A 5 -17.42 -24.16 2.01
N ALA A 6 -16.87 -25.11 2.77
CA ALA A 6 -15.57 -24.94 3.42
C ALA A 6 -14.46 -24.52 2.42
N ALA A 7 -14.57 -24.98 1.17
CA ALA A 7 -13.67 -24.60 0.09
C ALA A 7 -13.83 -23.12 -0.33
N GLU A 8 -15.06 -22.60 -0.41
CA GLU A 8 -15.30 -21.19 -0.74
C GLU A 8 -14.78 -20.27 0.35
N LEU A 9 -15.02 -20.61 1.62
CA LEU A 9 -14.51 -19.84 2.75
C LEU A 9 -12.99 -19.76 2.72
N GLN A 10 -12.32 -20.88 2.42
CA GLN A 10 -10.87 -20.93 2.30
C GLN A 10 -10.34 -20.08 1.14
N ASN A 11 -11.02 -20.08 -0.02
CA ASN A 11 -10.66 -19.23 -1.16
C ASN A 11 -10.80 -17.73 -0.82
N TRP A 12 -11.88 -17.34 -0.13
CA TRP A 12 -12.06 -15.96 0.32
C TRP A 12 -10.98 -15.54 1.30
N ILE A 13 -10.65 -16.37 2.29
CA ILE A 13 -9.55 -16.10 3.24
C ILE A 13 -8.23 -15.93 2.49
N ALA A 14 -7.94 -16.80 1.52
CA ALA A 14 -6.73 -16.71 0.70
C ALA A 14 -6.67 -15.39 -0.10
N LEU A 15 -7.78 -14.94 -0.69
CA LEU A 15 -7.86 -13.66 -1.38
C LEU A 15 -7.60 -12.47 -0.45
N TYR A 16 -8.23 -12.45 0.73
CA TYR A 16 -8.02 -11.37 1.70
C TYR A 16 -6.58 -11.37 2.22
N ALA A 17 -5.97 -12.54 2.44
CA ALA A 17 -4.57 -12.65 2.84
C ALA A 17 -3.63 -12.13 1.74
N ALA A 18 -3.87 -12.50 0.48
CA ALA A 18 -3.08 -12.01 -0.66
C ALA A 18 -3.20 -10.48 -0.83
N ALA A 19 -4.42 -9.94 -0.73
CA ALA A 19 -4.65 -8.51 -0.77
C ALA A 19 -3.97 -7.78 0.39
N GLY A 20 -4.09 -8.31 1.62
CA GLY A 20 -3.43 -7.77 2.80
C GLY A 20 -1.91 -7.73 2.67
N LEU A 21 -1.30 -8.79 2.14
CA LEU A 21 0.14 -8.85 1.90
C LEU A 21 0.58 -7.82 0.85
N CYS A 22 -0.16 -7.69 -0.26
CA CYS A 22 0.14 -6.68 -1.28
C CYS A 22 0.06 -5.26 -0.70
N CYS A 23 -0.98 -4.97 0.09
CA CYS A 23 -1.12 -3.70 0.79
C CYS A 23 0.03 -3.43 1.77
N ALA A 24 0.46 -4.44 2.53
CA ALA A 24 1.57 -4.33 3.47
C ALA A 24 2.89 -4.03 2.74
N LEU A 25 3.19 -4.73 1.65
CA LEU A 25 4.38 -4.49 0.83
C LEU A 25 4.36 -3.09 0.20
N ALA A 26 3.23 -2.67 -0.34
CA ALA A 26 3.06 -1.32 -0.88
C ALA A 26 3.29 -0.24 0.18
N LEU A 27 2.79 -0.45 1.40
CA LEU A 27 2.99 0.45 2.53
C LEU A 27 4.48 0.52 2.93
N ILE A 28 5.16 -0.62 3.04
CA ILE A 28 6.58 -0.70 3.37
C ILE A 28 7.42 0.02 2.30
N MET A 29 7.16 -0.24 1.02
CA MET A 29 7.90 0.42 -0.06
C MET A 29 7.64 1.93 -0.10
N SER A 30 6.39 2.36 0.09
CA SER A 30 6.02 3.78 0.11
C SER A 30 6.68 4.51 1.28
N LEU A 31 6.69 3.91 2.48
CA LEU A 31 7.43 4.43 3.62
C LEU A 31 8.94 4.48 3.35
N GLY A 32 9.52 3.41 2.82
CA GLY A 32 10.94 3.35 2.47
C GLY A 32 11.34 4.46 1.48
N PHE A 33 10.54 4.68 0.44
CA PHE A 33 10.78 5.75 -0.53
C PHE A 33 10.76 7.14 0.12
N ILE A 34 9.76 7.40 0.98
CA ILE A 34 9.64 8.68 1.70
C ILE A 34 10.80 8.86 2.67
N THR A 35 11.18 7.83 3.43
CA THR A 35 12.32 7.89 4.36
C THR A 35 13.61 8.18 3.60
N VAL A 36 13.87 7.48 2.49
CA VAL A 36 15.05 7.72 1.65
C VAL A 36 15.01 9.13 1.06
N GLU A 37 13.87 9.60 0.58
CA GLU A 37 13.71 10.95 0.03
C GLU A 37 13.96 12.02 1.10
N LEU A 38 13.43 11.87 2.32
CA LEU A 38 13.69 12.77 3.45
C LEU A 38 15.16 12.76 3.88
N CYS A 39 15.79 11.58 3.93
CA CYS A 39 17.21 11.47 4.22
C CYS A 39 18.07 12.11 3.13
N ARG A 40 17.67 11.97 1.86
CA ARG A 40 18.42 12.44 0.68
C ARG A 40 18.24 13.93 0.42
N GLU A 41 17.05 14.47 0.66
CA GLU A 41 16.79 15.91 0.59
C GLU A 41 17.49 16.68 1.74
N ARG A 42 18.08 15.97 2.72
CA ARG A 42 18.82 16.56 3.84
C ARG A 42 18.03 17.68 4.51
N THR A 43 16.70 17.54 4.54
CA THR A 43 15.77 18.58 4.99
C THR A 43 16.03 18.99 6.43
N TRP A 44 16.70 18.13 7.20
CA TRP A 44 17.28 18.42 8.52
C TRP A 44 18.12 19.71 8.59
N GLU A 45 18.83 20.12 7.53
CA GLU A 45 19.59 21.38 7.54
C GLU A 45 18.70 22.64 7.43
N THR A 46 17.44 22.50 6.99
CA THR A 46 16.51 23.62 6.75
C THR A 46 15.31 23.65 7.71
N VAL A 47 15.20 22.71 8.65
CA VAL A 47 14.15 22.65 9.68
C VAL A 47 14.53 23.52 10.88
N THR A 48 15.00 24.75 10.64
CA THR A 48 15.16 25.76 11.69
C THR A 48 13.89 26.58 11.89
N THR A 49 12.86 26.41 11.03
CA THR A 49 11.62 27.18 11.09
C THR A 49 10.37 26.30 10.91
N PRO A 50 9.41 26.30 11.85
CA PRO A 50 8.19 25.47 11.81
C PRO A 50 7.29 25.76 10.59
N ARG A 51 7.41 26.96 10.00
CA ARG A 51 6.69 27.37 8.78
C ARG A 51 7.09 26.56 7.54
N ASN A 52 8.34 26.11 7.45
CA ASN A 52 8.79 25.24 6.35
C ASN A 52 8.30 23.80 6.55
N LEU A 53 8.27 23.33 7.80
CA LEU A 53 7.70 22.02 8.14
C LEU A 53 6.21 21.94 7.75
N LEU A 54 5.45 23.01 8.02
CA LEU A 54 4.02 23.08 7.67
C LEU A 54 3.76 22.99 6.15
N ARG A 55 4.71 23.40 5.31
CA ARG A 55 4.61 23.30 3.84
C ARG A 55 5.10 21.96 3.30
N LEU A 56 6.01 21.30 4.01
CA LEU A 56 6.53 19.98 3.64
C LEU A 56 5.51 18.87 3.90
N ILE A 57 4.81 18.90 5.04
CA ILE A 57 3.80 17.89 5.41
C ILE A 57 2.77 17.63 4.30
N PRO A 58 2.03 18.63 3.77
CA PRO A 58 1.01 18.38 2.75
C PRO A 58 1.61 17.92 1.42
N LYS A 59 2.84 18.35 1.09
CA LYS A 59 3.52 17.96 -0.15
C LYS A 59 4.02 16.52 -0.07
N THR A 60 4.61 16.12 1.06
CA THR A 60 5.03 14.74 1.35
C THR A 60 3.83 13.81 1.46
N TRP A 61 2.74 14.26 2.11
CA TRP A 61 1.47 13.54 2.16
C TRP A 61 0.90 13.29 0.77
N TRP A 62 0.86 14.31 -0.09
CA TRP A 62 0.36 14.18 -1.47
C TRP A 62 1.22 13.22 -2.31
N ARG A 63 2.54 13.23 -2.14
CA ARG A 63 3.45 12.26 -2.77
C ARG A 63 3.19 10.83 -2.29
N TRP A 64 3.02 10.63 -0.98
CA TRP A 64 2.62 9.33 -0.41
C TRP A 64 1.30 8.83 -0.99
N GLN A 65 0.31 9.72 -1.08
CA GLN A 65 -1.03 9.40 -1.59
C GLN A 65 -0.98 8.96 -3.06
N LYS A 66 -0.17 9.64 -3.90
CA LYS A 66 0.05 9.21 -5.29
C LYS A 66 0.72 7.85 -5.39
N LEU A 67 1.76 7.60 -4.60
CA LEU A 67 2.44 6.30 -4.57
C LEU A 67 1.50 5.18 -4.11
N TYR A 68 0.66 5.45 -3.12
CA TYR A 68 -0.35 4.52 -2.63
C TYR A 68 -1.41 4.23 -3.70
N LEU A 69 -1.93 5.26 -4.38
CA LEU A 69 -2.87 5.10 -5.50
C LEU A 69 -2.25 4.37 -6.69
N LEU A 70 -0.95 4.53 -6.93
CA LEU A 70 -0.23 3.81 -7.99
C LEU A 70 -0.06 2.32 -7.65
N SER A 71 0.01 1.97 -6.37
CA SER A 71 0.08 0.58 -5.92
C SER A 71 -1.25 -0.16 -6.06
N THR A 72 -2.37 0.57 -6.05
CA THR A 72 -3.72 -0.01 -6.11
C THR A 72 -3.98 -0.84 -7.37
N PRO A 73 -3.67 -0.39 -8.61
CA PRO A 73 -3.84 -1.21 -9.81
C PRO A 73 -2.90 -2.42 -9.81
N VAL A 74 -1.70 -2.32 -9.22
CA VAL A 74 -0.76 -3.44 -9.11
C VAL A 74 -1.29 -4.49 -8.12
N THR A 75 -1.78 -4.06 -6.95
CA THR A 75 -2.43 -4.93 -5.97
C THR A 75 -3.66 -5.60 -6.56
N LEU A 76 -4.50 -4.87 -7.29
CA LEU A 76 -5.64 -5.44 -8.01
C LEU A 76 -5.22 -6.49 -9.03
N ALA A 77 -4.21 -6.20 -9.86
CA ALA A 77 -3.72 -7.14 -10.85
C ALA A 77 -3.19 -8.44 -10.21
N ILE A 78 -2.42 -8.35 -9.12
CA ILE A 78 -1.87 -9.51 -8.41
C ILE A 78 -3.00 -10.32 -7.76
N VAL A 79 -3.92 -9.67 -7.05
CA VAL A 79 -5.03 -10.35 -6.36
C VAL A 79 -5.99 -10.98 -7.38
N SER A 80 -6.27 -10.31 -8.51
CA SER A 80 -7.08 -10.88 -9.59
C SER A 80 -6.40 -12.07 -10.27
N ALA A 81 -5.10 -12.00 -10.55
CA ALA A 81 -4.36 -13.13 -11.09
C ALA A 81 -4.34 -14.32 -10.11
N PHE A 82 -4.17 -14.05 -8.81
CA PHE A 82 -4.25 -15.07 -7.76
C PHE A 82 -5.66 -15.66 -7.65
N ALA A 83 -6.71 -14.83 -7.77
CA ALA A 83 -8.10 -15.30 -7.79
C ALA A 83 -8.35 -16.32 -8.92
N MET A 84 -7.73 -16.10 -10.09
CA MET A 84 -7.84 -17.03 -11.22
C MET A 84 -7.16 -18.39 -10.97
N THR A 85 -6.21 -18.47 -10.02
CA THR A 85 -5.57 -19.74 -9.63
C THR A 85 -6.38 -20.54 -8.62
N LEU A 86 -7.39 -19.94 -7.98
CA LEU A 86 -8.25 -20.62 -7.02
C LEU A 86 -9.37 -21.36 -7.76
N SER A 87 -9.63 -22.59 -7.33
CA SER A 87 -10.76 -23.39 -7.82
C SER A 87 -12.04 -22.93 -7.14
N TRP A 88 -12.84 -22.15 -7.85
CA TRP A 88 -14.18 -21.73 -7.41
C TRP A 88 -15.20 -22.83 -7.72
N PRO A 89 -16.00 -23.28 -6.74
CA PRO A 89 -17.09 -24.23 -6.96
C PRO A 89 -18.29 -23.61 -7.69
#